data_AF-A0ABC9S9A3-F1
#
_entry.id   AF-A0ABC9S9A3-F1
#
_cell.length_a   1.000
_cell.length_b   1.000
_cell.length_c   1.000
_cell.angle_alpha   90.00
_cell.angle_beta   90.00
_cell.angle_gamma   90.00
#
_symmetry.space_group_name_H-M   'P 1'
#
loop_
_entity.id
_entity.type
_entity.pdbx_description
1 polymer ?
#
loop_
_entity_poly.entity_id
_entity_poly.type
_entity_poly.pdbx_seq_one_letter_code
_entity_poly.pdbx_strand_id
1 'polypeptide(L)'
;MHNGVFLKYFLSYPIKYEKHQAEKIRESFERGLKKSLLRHVFDDEKTAKTFKVELRASEPCAYAISALKSYGFFKSEKLDKPVYYGVFDFGGGTTDFDFGKWEKSVNPKFAYKMTHFSNGGDKYLGGENLLELLAWETYAKNFQELKAKDVVIAKPNYDRIDTQRFGSFMQNSSGARLNLQTIASQLRPFLENLDANIIEAIEENENFEIKDFEKGFKAMLLDRNGVETECDLKVDCKELLSLLKGKIDEGVANFFAGFSKVMAENIDDQCRAFHIFLGGNASRSALVKQAFENAKEKQLKDYQQKTSKNDFKFIIYEPLGTEASDKQILELTGEDVSNTPAYLKPTCKTGVAFGLLESRDKPNGIERPSISSNPVFKYDLGIEIEGKFHAKIHRDSLKPNEYQIFQN
;
A
#
# COMPACT_ATOMS: atom_id res chain seq x y z
N MET A 1 -22.65 -27.61 0.10
CA MET A 1 -21.82 -28.20 -0.97
C MET A 1 -20.50 -27.43 -1.01
N HIS A 2 -19.40 -27.99 -0.48
CA HIS A 2 -18.07 -27.34 -0.48
C HIS A 2 -17.05 -28.06 -1.39
N ASN A 3 -17.48 -29.01 -2.23
CA ASN A 3 -16.59 -29.84 -3.05
C ASN A 3 -16.89 -29.64 -4.54
N GLY A 4 -16.44 -28.51 -5.11
CA GLY A 4 -16.61 -28.21 -6.53
C GLY A 4 -15.58 -27.23 -7.05
N VAL A 5 -15.36 -27.22 -8.36
CA VAL A 5 -14.49 -26.26 -9.04
C VAL A 5 -15.29 -24.99 -9.33
N PHE A 6 -14.81 -23.84 -8.86
CA PHE A 6 -15.38 -22.56 -9.24
C PHE A 6 -14.99 -22.21 -10.67
N LEU A 7 -15.94 -21.74 -11.47
CA LEU A 7 -15.69 -21.39 -12.87
C LEU A 7 -15.48 -19.89 -13.09
N LYS A 8 -15.72 -19.06 -12.07
CA LYS A 8 -15.54 -17.60 -12.17
C LYS A 8 -14.46 -17.16 -11.19
N TYR A 9 -13.45 -16.49 -11.72
CA TYR A 9 -12.32 -15.97 -10.96
C TYR A 9 -12.25 -14.46 -11.15
N PHE A 10 -12.01 -13.76 -10.05
CA PHE A 10 -11.84 -12.31 -10.05
C PHE A 10 -10.40 -11.99 -9.66
N LEU A 11 -9.77 -11.12 -10.45
CA LEU A 11 -8.42 -10.65 -10.20
C LEU A 11 -8.46 -9.17 -9.83
N SER A 12 -7.73 -8.83 -8.77
CA SER A 12 -7.29 -7.46 -8.55
C SER A 12 -6.16 -7.12 -9.52
N TYR A 13 -5.93 -5.84 -9.72
CA TYR A 13 -4.80 -5.35 -10.50
C TYR A 13 -4.09 -4.20 -9.77
N PRO A 14 -2.77 -4.06 -9.93
CA PRO A 14 -2.08 -2.88 -9.43
C PRO A 14 -2.55 -1.64 -10.18
N ILE A 15 -2.75 -0.54 -9.46
CA ILE A 15 -3.24 0.73 -10.03
C ILE A 15 -2.37 1.22 -11.19
N LYS A 16 -1.04 1.08 -11.05
CA LYS A 16 -0.07 1.68 -11.97
C LYS A 16 0.01 0.95 -13.31
N TYR A 17 -0.67 -0.19 -13.45
CA TYR A 17 -0.60 -1.02 -14.65
C TYR A 17 -1.56 -0.47 -15.71
N GLU A 18 -1.04 -0.28 -16.91
CA GLU A 18 -1.90 0.04 -18.04
C GLU A 18 -2.83 -1.14 -18.36
N LYS A 19 -4.00 -0.84 -18.94
CA LYS A 19 -5.00 -1.86 -19.29
C LYS A 19 -4.38 -3.05 -20.03
N HIS A 20 -3.49 -2.82 -20.99
CA HIS A 20 -2.85 -3.89 -21.75
C HIS A 20 -1.93 -4.79 -20.88
N GLN A 21 -1.30 -4.24 -19.83
CA GLN A 21 -0.49 -5.00 -18.88
C GLN A 21 -1.36 -5.82 -17.94
N ALA A 22 -2.44 -5.21 -17.42
CA ALA A 22 -3.41 -5.90 -16.58
C ALA A 22 -4.09 -7.06 -17.33
N GLU A 23 -4.45 -6.85 -18.61
CA GLU A 23 -5.02 -7.90 -19.46
C GLU A 23 -4.03 -9.03 -19.73
N LYS A 24 -2.74 -8.73 -19.95
CA LYS A 24 -1.70 -9.77 -20.06
C LYS A 24 -1.61 -10.64 -18.81
N ILE A 25 -1.70 -10.03 -17.62
CA ILE A 25 -1.73 -10.78 -16.34
C ILE A 25 -2.97 -11.67 -16.29
N ARG A 26 -4.14 -11.11 -16.60
CA ARG A 26 -5.42 -11.84 -16.62
C ARG A 26 -5.36 -13.05 -17.55
N GLU A 27 -4.88 -12.86 -18.78
CA GLU A 27 -4.70 -13.94 -19.77
C GLU A 27 -3.70 -14.99 -19.30
N SER A 28 -2.58 -14.56 -18.71
CA SER A 28 -1.58 -15.49 -18.17
C SER A 28 -2.17 -16.37 -17.07
N PHE A 29 -2.92 -15.76 -16.15
CA PHE A 29 -3.62 -16.46 -15.09
C PHE A 29 -4.69 -17.41 -15.64
N GLU A 30 -5.47 -16.96 -16.63
CA GLU A 30 -6.47 -17.78 -17.32
C GLU A 30 -5.85 -19.00 -17.99
N ARG A 31 -4.71 -18.84 -18.68
CA ARG A 31 -3.95 -19.96 -19.27
C ARG A 31 -3.43 -20.91 -18.19
N GLY A 32 -2.97 -20.39 -17.06
CA GLY A 32 -2.55 -21.20 -15.91
C GLY A 32 -3.69 -22.05 -15.37
N LEU A 33 -4.83 -21.44 -15.06
CA LEU A 33 -6.03 -22.14 -14.59
C LEU A 33 -6.52 -23.20 -15.58
N LYS A 34 -6.54 -22.89 -16.89
CA LYS A 34 -6.90 -23.86 -17.92
C LYS A 34 -5.98 -25.08 -17.96
N LYS A 35 -4.70 -24.93 -17.60
CA LYS A 35 -3.74 -26.05 -17.48
C LYS A 35 -3.90 -26.84 -16.19
N SER A 36 -4.33 -26.18 -15.10
CA SER A 36 -4.46 -26.80 -13.78
C SER A 36 -5.81 -27.47 -13.53
N LEU A 37 -6.88 -27.00 -14.17
CA LEU A 37 -8.22 -27.56 -14.02
C LEU A 37 -8.41 -28.83 -14.87
N LEU A 38 -9.29 -29.72 -14.42
CA LEU A 38 -9.60 -30.97 -15.13
C LEU A 38 -10.14 -30.67 -16.53
N ARG A 39 -9.66 -31.40 -17.54
CA ARG A 39 -10.04 -31.23 -18.95
C ARG A 39 -11.56 -31.28 -19.16
N HIS A 40 -12.26 -32.12 -18.41
CA HIS A 40 -13.72 -32.23 -18.43
C HIS A 40 -14.48 -30.93 -18.13
N VAL A 41 -13.86 -29.96 -17.44
CA VAL A 41 -14.44 -28.61 -17.24
C VAL A 41 -14.59 -27.86 -18.57
N PHE A 42 -13.76 -28.19 -19.56
CA PHE A 42 -13.71 -27.51 -20.86
C PHE A 42 -14.28 -28.34 -22.01
N ASP A 43 -14.52 -29.65 -21.80
CA ASP A 43 -15.14 -30.52 -22.79
C ASP A 43 -16.67 -30.30 -22.88
N ASP A 44 -17.33 -29.90 -21.77
CA ASP A 44 -18.74 -29.51 -21.77
C ASP A 44 -18.92 -28.04 -22.16
N GLU A 45 -19.79 -27.79 -23.15
CA GLU A 45 -20.00 -26.47 -23.73
C GLU A 45 -20.55 -25.45 -22.71
N LYS A 46 -21.37 -25.92 -21.76
CA LYS A 46 -21.98 -25.06 -20.74
C LYS A 46 -20.95 -24.63 -19.70
N THR A 47 -20.12 -25.55 -19.20
CA THR A 47 -19.05 -25.23 -18.25
C THR A 47 -17.95 -24.39 -18.91
N ALA A 48 -17.59 -24.69 -20.16
CA ALA A 48 -16.62 -23.91 -20.94
C ALA A 48 -17.08 -22.46 -21.12
N LYS A 49 -18.37 -22.22 -21.45
CA LYS A 49 -18.95 -20.86 -21.55
C LYS A 49 -19.05 -20.13 -20.20
N THR A 50 -19.11 -20.89 -19.10
CA THR A 50 -19.22 -20.34 -17.74
C THR A 50 -17.85 -19.97 -17.18
N PHE A 51 -16.77 -20.63 -17.64
CA PHE A 51 -15.41 -20.35 -17.20
C PHE A 51 -14.96 -18.94 -17.60
N LYS A 52 -14.65 -18.11 -16.61
CA LYS A 52 -14.22 -16.72 -16.81
C LYS A 52 -13.19 -16.28 -15.77
N VAL A 53 -12.23 -15.49 -16.24
CA VAL A 53 -11.29 -14.74 -15.41
C VAL A 53 -11.45 -13.27 -15.74
N GLU A 54 -11.88 -12.48 -14.76
CA GLU A 54 -12.23 -11.07 -14.94
C GLU A 54 -11.38 -10.18 -14.04
N LEU A 55 -10.82 -9.10 -14.60
CA LEU A 55 -10.30 -7.99 -13.79
C LEU A 55 -11.48 -7.23 -13.20
N ARG A 56 -11.47 -6.99 -11.89
CA ARG A 56 -12.61 -6.34 -11.22
C ARG A 56 -12.27 -5.00 -10.60
N ALA A 57 -11.35 -4.96 -9.65
CA ALA A 57 -11.00 -3.73 -8.94
C ALA A 57 -9.49 -3.67 -8.73
N SER A 58 -8.94 -2.47 -8.53
CA SER A 58 -7.58 -2.38 -8.01
C SER A 58 -7.51 -2.94 -6.58
N GLU A 59 -6.31 -3.31 -6.12
CA GLU A 59 -6.10 -3.82 -4.75
C GLU A 59 -6.61 -2.86 -3.67
N PRO A 60 -6.22 -1.57 -3.63
CA PRO A 60 -6.72 -0.65 -2.61
C PRO A 60 -8.21 -0.35 -2.76
N CYS A 61 -8.77 -0.36 -3.98
CA CYS A 61 -10.22 -0.22 -4.18
C CYS A 61 -10.97 -1.44 -3.60
N ALA A 62 -10.48 -2.65 -3.85
CA ALA A 62 -11.06 -3.85 -3.25
C ALA A 62 -10.93 -3.82 -1.72
N TYR A 63 -9.78 -3.41 -1.19
CA TYR A 63 -9.61 -3.21 0.24
C TYR A 63 -10.60 -2.18 0.82
N ALA A 64 -10.80 -1.04 0.13
CA ALA A 64 -11.77 -0.02 0.53
C ALA A 64 -13.17 -0.60 0.69
N ILE A 65 -13.62 -1.45 -0.25
CA ILE A 65 -14.94 -2.10 -0.17
C ILE A 65 -15.06 -2.94 1.11
N SER A 66 -14.03 -3.73 1.44
CA SER A 66 -14.01 -4.52 2.67
C SER A 66 -13.98 -3.64 3.91
N ALA A 67 -13.16 -2.58 3.93
CA ALA A 67 -13.09 -1.66 5.06
C ALA A 67 -14.42 -0.93 5.27
N LEU A 68 -15.02 -0.39 4.21
CA LEU A 68 -16.35 0.23 4.25
C LEU A 68 -17.40 -0.73 4.82
N LYS A 69 -17.38 -2.00 4.39
CA LYS A 69 -18.28 -3.02 4.92
C LYS A 69 -18.02 -3.31 6.40
N SER A 70 -16.78 -3.61 6.77
CA SER A 70 -16.37 -3.96 8.14
C SER A 70 -16.65 -2.85 9.14
N TYR A 71 -16.42 -1.59 8.78
CA TYR A 71 -16.70 -0.43 9.63
C TYR A 71 -18.17 0.03 9.58
N GLY A 72 -19.05 -0.74 8.92
CA GLY A 72 -20.49 -0.59 9.00
C GLY A 72 -21.10 0.44 8.03
N PHE A 73 -20.36 0.91 7.02
CA PHE A 73 -20.88 1.83 5.99
C PHE A 73 -21.84 1.17 5.00
N PHE A 74 -22.10 -0.14 5.15
CA PHE A 74 -23.12 -0.91 4.45
C PHE A 74 -24.46 -0.92 5.20
N LYS A 75 -24.65 -0.01 6.16
CA LYS A 75 -25.93 0.26 6.81
C LYS A 75 -26.47 1.56 6.21
N SER A 76 -27.58 1.49 5.46
CA SER A 76 -28.10 2.63 4.68
C SER A 76 -28.43 3.87 5.53
N GLU A 77 -28.76 3.67 6.80
CA GLU A 77 -28.96 4.73 7.81
C GLU A 77 -27.70 5.56 8.06
N LYS A 78 -26.51 5.01 7.75
CA LYS A 78 -25.22 5.72 7.88
C LYS A 78 -24.81 6.46 6.61
N LEU A 79 -25.60 6.42 5.54
CA LEU A 79 -25.28 7.03 4.23
C LEU A 79 -26.22 8.19 3.87
N ASP A 80 -26.75 8.90 4.87
CA ASP A 80 -27.48 10.16 4.63
C ASP A 80 -26.61 11.21 3.91
N LYS A 81 -25.29 11.07 4.00
CA LYS A 81 -24.30 11.86 3.27
C LYS A 81 -23.27 10.94 2.61
N PRO A 82 -22.62 11.38 1.52
CA PRO A 82 -21.51 10.64 0.94
C PRO A 82 -20.33 10.51 1.91
N VAL A 83 -19.67 9.35 1.86
CA VAL A 83 -18.45 9.05 2.60
C VAL A 83 -17.27 9.24 1.66
N TYR A 84 -16.46 10.25 1.95
CA TYR A 84 -15.22 10.51 1.23
C TYR A 84 -14.08 9.75 1.90
N TYR A 85 -13.31 8.99 1.13
CA TYR A 85 -12.28 8.13 1.68
C TYR A 85 -10.97 8.16 0.89
N GLY A 86 -9.91 7.74 1.58
CA GLY A 86 -8.62 7.42 1.01
C GLY A 86 -8.10 6.11 1.61
N VAL A 87 -7.51 5.27 0.79
CA VAL A 87 -6.80 4.06 1.23
C VAL A 87 -5.30 4.32 1.14
N PHE A 88 -4.57 4.00 2.20
CA PHE A 88 -3.11 3.95 2.21
C PHE A 88 -2.70 2.47 2.27
N ASP A 89 -2.52 1.84 1.10
CA ASP A 89 -2.17 0.42 1.02
C ASP A 89 -0.66 0.25 1.05
N PHE A 90 -0.11 0.06 2.25
CA PHE A 90 1.31 -0.10 2.49
C PHE A 90 1.70 -1.59 2.46
N GLY A 91 2.11 -2.03 1.28
CA GLY A 91 2.50 -3.40 0.99
C GLY A 91 3.96 -3.73 1.32
N GLY A 92 4.41 -4.89 0.84
CA GLY A 92 5.80 -5.33 1.00
C GLY A 92 6.76 -4.62 0.03
N GLY A 93 6.36 -4.44 -1.23
CA GLY A 93 7.21 -3.84 -2.26
C GLY A 93 6.80 -2.43 -2.70
N THR A 94 5.56 -2.01 -2.42
CA THR A 94 5.02 -0.72 -2.84
C THR A 94 4.01 -0.21 -1.82
N THR A 95 3.74 1.09 -1.90
CA THR A 95 2.58 1.72 -1.29
C THR A 95 1.72 2.30 -2.40
N ASP A 96 0.42 2.03 -2.36
CA ASP A 96 -0.54 2.50 -3.35
C ASP A 96 -1.71 3.23 -2.67
N PHE A 97 -2.18 4.31 -3.29
CA PHE A 97 -3.27 5.14 -2.77
C PHE A 97 -4.49 5.04 -3.68
N ASP A 98 -5.68 4.94 -3.08
CA ASP A 98 -6.97 5.05 -3.78
C ASP A 98 -7.81 6.10 -3.07
N PHE A 99 -8.31 7.07 -3.83
CA PHE A 99 -9.19 8.12 -3.32
C PHE A 99 -10.56 7.99 -3.97
N GLY A 100 -11.62 8.11 -3.18
CA GLY A 100 -12.96 7.96 -3.71
C GLY A 100 -14.08 8.44 -2.81
N LYS A 101 -15.30 8.20 -3.31
CA LYS A 101 -16.56 8.51 -2.64
C LYS A 101 -17.48 7.31 -2.66
N TRP A 102 -18.08 7.04 -1.50
CA TRP A 102 -19.06 5.99 -1.27
C TRP A 102 -20.40 6.62 -0.89
N GLU A 103 -21.44 6.32 -1.65
CA GLU A 103 -22.77 6.92 -1.47
C GLU A 103 -23.88 5.92 -1.79
N LYS A 104 -25.11 6.25 -1.43
CA LYS A 104 -26.29 5.48 -1.86
C LYS A 104 -26.44 5.61 -3.37
N SER A 105 -26.68 4.49 -4.08
CA SER A 105 -26.89 4.58 -5.52
C SER A 105 -28.26 5.19 -5.83
N VAL A 106 -28.28 6.03 -6.87
CA VAL A 106 -29.53 6.53 -7.48
C VAL A 106 -30.15 5.51 -8.44
N ASN A 107 -29.37 4.50 -8.85
CA ASN A 107 -29.81 3.44 -9.73
C ASN A 107 -30.44 2.32 -8.88
N PRO A 108 -31.75 2.03 -9.04
CA PRO A 108 -32.45 1.08 -8.17
C PRO A 108 -31.94 -0.37 -8.28
N LYS A 109 -31.06 -0.68 -9.25
CA LYS A 109 -30.39 -1.99 -9.35
C LYS A 109 -29.30 -2.19 -8.29
N PHE A 110 -28.77 -1.11 -7.74
CA PHE A 110 -27.63 -1.12 -6.83
C PHE A 110 -28.00 -0.44 -5.50
N ALA A 111 -27.45 -0.91 -4.40
CA ALA A 111 -27.65 -0.27 -3.10
C ALA A 111 -26.70 0.91 -2.91
N TYR A 112 -25.47 0.77 -3.43
CA TYR A 112 -24.37 1.69 -3.21
C TYR A 112 -23.72 2.07 -4.53
N LYS A 113 -23.08 3.24 -4.55
CA LYS A 113 -22.24 3.71 -5.64
C LYS A 113 -20.86 4.05 -5.08
N MET A 114 -19.84 3.47 -5.71
CA MET A 114 -18.44 3.74 -5.39
C MET A 114 -17.81 4.48 -6.56
N THR A 115 -17.47 5.74 -6.35
CA THR A 115 -16.80 6.59 -7.33
C THR A 115 -15.32 6.67 -7.00
N HIS A 116 -14.49 6.44 -8.01
CA HIS A 116 -13.05 6.61 -7.92
C HIS A 116 -12.67 8.03 -8.38
N PHE A 117 -11.80 8.71 -7.64
CA PHE A 117 -11.34 10.06 -7.96
C PHE A 117 -9.94 10.09 -8.53
N SER A 118 -8.98 9.55 -7.79
CA SER A 118 -7.59 9.52 -8.23
C SER A 118 -6.83 8.44 -7.50
N ASN A 119 -5.63 8.15 -7.99
CA ASN A 119 -4.69 7.27 -7.35
C ASN A 119 -3.34 7.95 -7.13
N GLY A 120 -2.55 7.37 -6.24
CA GLY A 120 -1.16 7.72 -6.04
C GLY A 120 -0.36 6.52 -5.54
N GLY A 121 0.85 6.79 -5.06
CA GLY A 121 1.66 5.77 -4.40
C GLY A 121 3.14 6.01 -4.57
N ASP A 122 3.92 5.11 -3.99
CA ASP A 122 5.37 5.08 -4.02
C ASP A 122 5.84 3.64 -4.29
N LYS A 123 6.73 3.48 -5.28
CA LYS A 123 7.24 2.16 -5.67
C LYS A 123 8.42 1.68 -4.80
N TYR A 124 8.99 2.57 -3.99
CA TYR A 124 10.13 2.29 -3.11
C TYR A 124 9.71 2.23 -1.65
N LEU A 125 8.60 2.84 -1.27
CA LEU A 125 8.01 2.65 0.04
C LEU A 125 7.31 1.28 0.08
N GLY A 126 7.92 0.30 0.75
CA GLY A 126 7.38 -1.04 0.97
C GLY A 126 8.09 -1.66 2.15
N GLY A 127 7.43 -2.51 2.94
CA GLY A 127 8.05 -3.14 4.12
C GLY A 127 9.36 -3.88 3.81
N GLU A 128 9.42 -4.64 2.71
CA GLU A 128 10.61 -5.36 2.27
C GLU A 128 11.69 -4.41 1.71
N ASN A 129 11.28 -3.37 0.97
CA ASN A 129 12.23 -2.35 0.49
C ASN A 129 12.85 -1.58 1.67
N LEU A 130 12.06 -1.30 2.71
CA LEU A 130 12.57 -0.69 3.94
C LEU A 130 13.55 -1.62 4.65
N LEU A 131 13.27 -2.93 4.74
CA LEU A 131 14.23 -3.89 5.31
C LEU A 131 15.55 -3.92 4.56
N GLU A 132 15.51 -3.94 3.22
CA GLU A 132 16.73 -3.86 2.43
C GLU A 132 17.48 -2.53 2.66
N LEU A 133 16.76 -1.43 2.87
CA LEU A 133 17.35 -0.14 3.22
C LEU A 133 17.99 -0.14 4.62
N LEU A 134 17.38 -0.81 5.61
CA LEU A 134 17.99 -0.98 6.94
C LEU A 134 19.24 -1.87 6.89
N ALA A 135 19.20 -2.93 6.08
CA ALA A 135 20.36 -3.79 5.85
C ALA A 135 21.50 -3.01 5.18
N TRP A 136 21.16 -2.11 4.26
CA TRP A 136 22.11 -1.22 3.63
C TRP A 136 22.80 -0.27 4.61
N GLU A 137 22.09 0.31 5.58
CA GLU A 137 22.72 1.11 6.64
C GLU A 137 23.54 0.26 7.61
N THR A 138 23.11 -0.98 7.87
CA THR A 138 23.90 -1.93 8.66
C THR A 138 25.22 -2.26 7.96
N TYR A 139 25.25 -2.35 6.63
CA TYR A 139 26.51 -2.44 5.90
C TYR A 139 27.43 -1.25 6.12
N ALA A 140 26.90 -0.02 6.09
CA ALA A 140 27.71 1.17 6.31
C ALA A 140 28.30 1.21 7.71
N LYS A 141 27.48 0.92 8.72
CA LYS A 141 27.92 0.87 10.11
C LYS A 141 29.07 -0.11 10.33
N ASN A 142 29.04 -1.25 9.64
CA ASN A 142 30.00 -2.35 9.82
C ASN A 142 31.01 -2.47 8.67
N PHE A 143 31.17 -1.43 7.84
CA PHE A 143 31.92 -1.54 6.58
C PHE A 143 33.39 -1.95 6.77
N GLN A 144 34.04 -1.52 7.86
CA GLN A 144 35.44 -1.90 8.12
C GLN A 144 35.61 -3.39 8.35
N GLU A 145 34.67 -4.02 9.05
CA GLU A 145 34.69 -5.46 9.28
C GLU A 145 34.40 -6.23 8.00
N LEU A 146 33.36 -5.83 7.26
CA LEU A 146 32.99 -6.44 5.99
C LEU A 146 34.13 -6.35 4.97
N LYS A 147 34.82 -5.20 4.95
CA LYS A 147 36.00 -4.97 4.12
C LYS A 147 37.17 -5.88 4.51
N ALA A 148 37.44 -6.03 5.81
CA ALA A 148 38.51 -6.91 6.28
C ALA A 148 38.27 -8.38 5.91
N LYS A 149 36.99 -8.78 5.83
CA LYS A 149 36.54 -10.14 5.48
C LYS A 149 36.19 -10.32 3.99
N ASP A 150 36.47 -9.31 3.16
CA ASP A 150 36.17 -9.26 1.72
C ASP A 150 34.71 -9.63 1.35
N VAL A 151 33.75 -9.26 2.22
CA VAL A 151 32.32 -9.53 2.04
C VAL A 151 31.74 -8.68 0.91
N VAL A 152 30.97 -9.32 0.03
CA VAL A 152 30.31 -8.64 -1.09
C VAL A 152 28.97 -8.05 -0.68
N ILE A 153 28.66 -6.86 -1.23
CA ILE A 153 27.49 -6.05 -0.85
C ILE A 153 26.60 -5.84 -2.09
N ALA A 154 25.29 -6.02 -1.92
CA ALA A 154 24.30 -5.69 -2.96
C ALA A 154 23.65 -4.34 -2.71
N LYS A 155 23.29 -3.67 -3.81
CA LYS A 155 22.44 -2.47 -3.76
C LYS A 155 21.02 -2.92 -3.40
N PRO A 156 20.35 -2.27 -2.43
CA PRO A 156 18.95 -2.54 -2.14
C PRO A 156 18.04 -1.99 -3.25
N ASN A 157 16.80 -2.46 -3.28
CA ASN A 157 15.75 -2.02 -4.19
C ASN A 157 15.19 -0.63 -3.81
N TYR A 158 16.06 0.38 -3.86
CA TYR A 158 15.73 1.78 -3.58
C TYR A 158 16.45 2.71 -4.57
N ASP A 159 15.79 3.79 -4.95
CA ASP A 159 16.39 4.85 -5.77
C ASP A 159 17.19 5.84 -4.93
N ARG A 160 18.10 6.58 -5.57
CA ARG A 160 18.87 7.68 -4.96
C ARG A 160 19.71 7.29 -3.73
N ILE A 161 20.16 6.05 -3.70
CA ILE A 161 21.17 5.61 -2.73
C ILE A 161 22.57 5.96 -3.22
N ASP A 162 23.38 6.52 -2.32
CA ASP A 162 24.81 6.69 -2.55
C ASP A 162 25.53 5.35 -2.48
N THR A 163 25.88 4.83 -3.66
CA THR A 163 26.63 3.58 -3.82
C THR A 163 28.14 3.78 -3.82
N GLN A 164 28.63 5.03 -3.90
CA GLN A 164 30.07 5.31 -3.99
C GLN A 164 30.78 4.89 -2.70
N ARG A 165 30.08 4.94 -1.56
CA ARG A 165 30.60 4.58 -0.23
C ARG A 165 31.20 3.18 -0.12
N PHE A 166 30.80 2.24 -0.99
CA PHE A 166 31.26 0.85 -0.95
C PHE A 166 32.19 0.44 -2.11
N GLY A 167 32.40 1.30 -3.12
CA GLY A 167 33.36 1.08 -4.20
C GLY A 167 33.27 -0.32 -4.82
N SER A 168 34.41 -1.02 -4.91
CA SER A 168 34.53 -2.35 -5.54
C SER A 168 33.88 -3.50 -4.74
N PHE A 169 33.38 -3.26 -3.52
CA PHE A 169 32.66 -4.29 -2.75
C PHE A 169 31.22 -4.47 -3.24
N MET A 170 30.72 -3.50 -4.01
CA MET A 170 29.42 -3.58 -4.66
C MET A 170 29.43 -4.62 -5.78
N GLN A 171 28.54 -5.61 -5.67
CA GLN A 171 28.36 -6.62 -6.70
C GLN A 171 26.88 -6.84 -7.02
N ASN A 172 26.62 -7.15 -8.29
CA ASN A 172 25.33 -7.64 -8.74
C ASN A 172 25.38 -9.18 -8.88
N SER A 173 25.68 -9.87 -7.78
CA SER A 173 25.77 -11.32 -7.71
C SER A 173 24.65 -11.90 -6.84
N SER A 174 24.32 -13.18 -7.05
CA SER A 174 23.39 -13.90 -6.17
C SER A 174 23.88 -13.95 -4.73
N GLY A 175 25.20 -14.11 -4.52
CA GLY A 175 25.81 -14.10 -3.19
C GLY A 175 25.67 -12.76 -2.47
N ALA A 176 25.91 -11.65 -3.17
CA ALA A 176 25.70 -10.31 -2.59
C ALA A 176 24.23 -10.06 -2.21
N ARG A 177 23.28 -10.52 -3.05
CA ARG A 177 21.85 -10.44 -2.72
C ARG A 177 21.48 -11.33 -1.54
N LEU A 178 22.08 -12.51 -1.43
CA LEU A 178 21.88 -13.38 -0.28
C LEU A 178 22.36 -12.71 1.01
N ASN A 179 23.55 -12.10 1.00
CA ASN A 179 24.06 -11.34 2.15
C ASN A 179 23.09 -10.24 2.59
N LEU A 180 22.52 -9.49 1.63
CA LEU A 180 21.58 -8.41 1.91
C LEU A 180 20.32 -8.98 2.61
N GLN A 181 19.79 -10.09 2.08
CA GLN A 181 18.60 -10.75 2.62
C GLN A 181 18.87 -11.40 3.99
N THR A 182 20.07 -11.93 4.23
CA THR A 182 20.48 -12.46 5.53
C THR A 182 20.41 -11.37 6.60
N ILE A 183 20.99 -10.19 6.33
CA ILE A 183 20.93 -9.05 7.26
C ILE A 183 19.50 -8.53 7.40
N ALA A 184 18.77 -8.35 6.28
CA ALA A 184 17.38 -7.88 6.29
C ALA A 184 16.47 -8.78 7.15
N SER A 185 16.70 -10.11 7.12
CA SER A 185 15.97 -11.06 7.95
C SER A 185 16.22 -10.88 9.44
N GLN A 186 17.46 -10.57 9.84
CA GLN A 186 17.82 -10.27 11.24
C GLN A 186 17.23 -8.93 11.73
N LEU A 187 17.01 -7.98 10.80
CA LEU A 187 16.42 -6.67 11.11
C LEU A 187 14.88 -6.68 11.05
N ARG A 188 14.25 -7.76 10.56
CA ARG A 188 12.79 -7.85 10.44
C ARG A 188 12.05 -7.62 11.76
N PRO A 189 12.46 -8.24 12.89
CA PRO A 189 11.79 -8.01 14.16
C PRO A 189 11.88 -6.54 14.61
N PHE A 190 12.97 -5.83 14.26
CA PHE A 190 13.07 -4.38 14.50
C PHE A 190 12.05 -3.58 13.69
N LEU A 191 11.74 -3.94 12.45
CA LEU A 191 10.71 -3.24 11.67
C LEU A 191 9.29 -3.58 12.14
N GLU A 192 9.04 -4.85 12.48
CA GLU A 192 7.69 -5.37 12.70
C GLU A 192 7.19 -5.22 14.15
N ASN A 193 8.09 -5.18 15.14
CA ASN A 193 7.74 -5.21 16.57
C ASN A 193 7.97 -3.88 17.31
N LEU A 194 8.13 -2.75 16.59
CA LEU A 194 8.16 -1.43 17.22
C LEU A 194 6.77 -1.05 17.75
N ASP A 195 6.71 -0.70 19.03
CA ASP A 195 5.56 -0.06 19.67
C ASP A 195 5.92 1.33 20.20
N ALA A 196 4.93 2.06 20.72
CA ALA A 196 5.12 3.43 21.19
C ALA A 196 6.17 3.55 22.29
N ASN A 197 6.23 2.60 23.23
CA ASN A 197 7.16 2.62 24.36
C ASN A 197 8.59 2.36 23.88
N ILE A 198 8.75 1.41 22.96
CA ILE A 198 10.06 1.08 22.38
C ILE A 198 10.58 2.26 21.55
N ILE A 199 9.71 2.91 20.77
CA ILE A 199 10.06 4.10 19.99
C ILE A 199 10.57 5.22 20.91
N GLU A 200 9.81 5.54 21.97
CA GLU A 200 10.17 6.56 22.96
C GLU A 200 11.52 6.24 23.63
N ALA A 201 11.70 5.01 24.12
CA ALA A 201 12.95 4.57 24.73
C ALA A 201 14.16 4.69 23.78
N ILE A 202 14.02 4.37 22.49
CA ILE A 202 15.09 4.57 21.50
C ILE A 202 15.43 6.06 21.35
N GLU A 203 14.43 6.93 21.30
CA GLU A 203 14.62 8.37 21.10
C GLU A 203 15.33 9.02 22.29
N GLU A 204 14.95 8.63 23.50
CA GLU A 204 15.48 9.11 24.77
C GLU A 204 16.81 8.44 25.17
N ASN A 205 17.25 7.43 24.41
CA ASN A 205 18.43 6.60 24.69
C ASN A 205 18.31 5.77 25.98
N GLU A 206 17.09 5.33 26.28
CA GLU A 206 16.79 4.42 27.38
C GLU A 206 16.97 2.95 26.98
N ASN A 207 16.85 2.06 27.97
CA ASN A 207 16.89 0.62 27.73
C ASN A 207 15.56 0.13 27.15
N PHE A 208 15.65 -0.70 26.13
CA PHE A 208 14.51 -1.33 25.48
C PHE A 208 14.89 -2.74 25.00
N GLU A 209 13.87 -3.58 24.86
CA GLU A 209 13.98 -4.92 24.31
C GLU A 209 12.94 -5.09 23.21
N ILE A 210 13.34 -5.72 22.12
CA ILE A 210 12.46 -6.10 21.02
C ILE A 210 12.53 -7.62 20.93
N LYS A 211 11.38 -8.28 20.91
CA LYS A 211 11.31 -9.74 20.80
C LYS A 211 12.04 -10.21 19.54
N ASP A 212 12.89 -11.21 19.69
CA ASP A 212 13.67 -11.84 18.62
C ASP A 212 14.65 -10.89 17.90
N PHE A 213 15.06 -9.79 18.54
CA PHE A 213 16.01 -8.82 18.00
C PHE A 213 17.19 -8.55 18.94
N GLU A 214 18.39 -8.51 18.38
CA GLU A 214 19.61 -8.14 19.11
C GLU A 214 20.27 -6.90 18.48
N LYS A 215 20.83 -6.02 19.33
CA LYS A 215 21.54 -4.79 18.90
C LYS A 215 22.89 -5.08 18.24
N GLY A 216 23.34 -6.32 18.28
CA GLY A 216 24.42 -6.84 17.46
C GLY A 216 24.27 -8.36 17.34
N PHE A 217 24.62 -8.91 16.19
CA PHE A 217 24.38 -10.32 15.87
C PHE A 217 25.49 -10.86 14.96
N LYS A 218 25.71 -12.17 15.06
CA LYS A 218 26.59 -12.91 14.14
C LYS A 218 25.84 -13.30 12.88
N ALA A 219 26.43 -13.04 11.72
CA ALA A 219 25.90 -13.43 10.43
C ALA A 219 26.94 -14.17 9.59
N MET A 220 26.55 -15.29 8.99
CA MET A 220 27.35 -15.97 7.96
C MET A 220 27.08 -15.28 6.62
N LEU A 221 28.09 -14.57 6.11
CA LEU A 221 28.02 -13.80 4.87
C LEU A 221 29.05 -14.32 3.86
N LEU A 222 28.72 -14.26 2.58
CA LEU A 222 29.59 -14.69 1.50
C LEU A 222 30.64 -13.63 1.17
N ASP A 223 31.89 -14.06 1.10
CA ASP A 223 33.00 -13.28 0.56
C ASP A 223 32.94 -13.18 -0.99
N ARG A 224 33.94 -12.53 -1.58
CA ARG A 224 34.07 -12.39 -3.03
C ARG A 224 34.23 -13.71 -3.79
N ASN A 225 34.67 -14.76 -3.13
CA ASN A 225 34.86 -16.10 -3.70
C ASN A 225 33.66 -17.01 -3.45
N GLY A 226 32.63 -16.53 -2.74
CA GLY A 226 31.45 -17.31 -2.38
C GLY A 226 31.66 -18.22 -1.16
N VAL A 227 32.65 -17.92 -0.32
CA VAL A 227 32.92 -18.65 0.93
C VAL A 227 32.17 -17.97 2.08
N GLU A 228 31.46 -18.76 2.88
CA GLU A 228 30.78 -18.25 4.08
C GLU A 228 31.80 -17.81 5.13
N THR A 229 31.61 -16.59 5.62
CA THR A 229 32.47 -15.92 6.59
C THR A 229 31.59 -15.33 7.69
N GLU A 230 31.91 -15.66 8.95
CA GLU A 230 31.21 -15.11 10.11
C GLU A 230 31.55 -13.62 10.28
N CYS A 231 30.54 -12.76 10.47
CA CYS A 231 30.67 -11.33 10.75
C CYS A 231 29.87 -10.93 12.00
N ASP A 232 30.49 -10.17 12.89
CA ASP A 232 29.92 -9.63 14.12
C ASP A 232 29.32 -8.24 13.85
N LEU A 233 28.07 -8.20 13.40
CA LEU A 233 27.43 -6.96 12.98
C LEU A 233 26.80 -6.21 14.15
N LYS A 234 26.95 -4.89 14.17
CA LYS A 234 26.31 -3.98 15.12
C LYS A 234 25.20 -3.17 14.46
N VAL A 235 24.14 -2.91 15.21
CA VAL A 235 22.97 -2.15 14.74
C VAL A 235 22.83 -0.84 15.51
N ASP A 236 22.77 0.27 14.77
CA ASP A 236 22.46 1.58 15.33
C ASP A 236 20.94 1.81 15.30
N CYS A 237 20.27 1.39 16.36
CA CYS A 237 18.80 1.43 16.42
C CYS A 237 18.24 2.85 16.28
N LYS A 238 18.97 3.88 16.74
CA LYS A 238 18.52 5.27 16.67
C LYS A 238 18.59 5.79 15.24
N GLU A 239 19.67 5.49 14.53
CA GLU A 239 19.82 5.82 13.11
C GLU A 239 18.77 5.09 12.26
N LEU A 240 18.56 3.79 12.49
CA LEU A 240 17.55 2.99 11.79
C LEU A 240 16.13 3.52 12.05
N LEU A 241 15.78 3.84 13.30
CA LEU A 241 14.48 4.42 13.64
C LEU A 241 14.27 5.76 12.92
N SER A 242 15.26 6.64 12.94
CA SER A 242 15.19 7.94 12.26
C SER A 242 14.96 7.79 10.76
N LEU A 243 15.65 6.85 10.13
CA LEU A 243 15.47 6.53 8.71
C LEU A 243 14.04 6.04 8.40
N LEU A 244 13.52 5.11 9.21
CA LEU A 244 12.16 4.60 9.05
C LEU A 244 11.12 5.73 9.19
N LYS A 245 11.23 6.56 10.24
CA LYS A 245 10.34 7.71 10.45
C LYS A 245 10.36 8.63 9.24
N GLY A 246 11.55 9.01 8.77
CA GLY A 246 11.69 9.86 7.59
C GLY A 246 11.03 9.29 6.34
N LYS A 247 11.21 7.99 6.05
CA LYS A 247 10.59 7.36 4.86
C LYS A 247 9.07 7.21 4.97
N ILE A 248 8.57 6.87 6.16
CA ILE A 248 7.14 6.76 6.39
C ILE A 248 6.48 8.15 6.34
N ASP A 249 7.09 9.17 6.94
CA ASP A 249 6.62 10.57 6.89
C ASP A 249 6.57 11.11 5.46
N GLU A 250 7.59 10.84 4.64
CA GLU A 250 7.59 11.16 3.19
C GLU A 250 6.39 10.51 2.48
N GLY A 251 6.11 9.25 2.77
CA GLY A 251 4.96 8.50 2.22
C GLY A 251 3.62 9.08 2.62
N VAL A 252 3.44 9.41 3.90
CA VAL A 252 2.21 10.03 4.43
C VAL A 252 2.03 11.44 3.88
N ALA A 253 3.10 12.22 3.74
CA ALA A 253 3.05 13.54 3.09
C ALA A 253 2.59 13.43 1.63
N ASN A 254 3.07 12.43 0.89
CA ASN A 254 2.64 12.15 -0.48
C ASN A 254 1.15 11.77 -0.55
N PHE A 255 0.66 10.98 0.41
CA PHE A 255 -0.78 10.67 0.52
C PHE A 255 -1.61 11.94 0.71
N PHE A 256 -1.22 12.83 1.63
CA PHE A 256 -1.95 14.08 1.87
C PHE A 256 -1.84 15.09 0.71
N ALA A 257 -0.76 15.06 -0.07
CA ALA A 257 -0.68 15.81 -1.33
C ALA A 257 -1.71 15.29 -2.35
N GLY A 258 -1.85 13.97 -2.48
CA GLY A 258 -2.89 13.35 -3.31
C GLY A 258 -4.31 13.70 -2.84
N PHE A 259 -4.56 13.62 -1.53
CA PHE A 259 -5.81 14.07 -0.92
C PHE A 259 -6.10 15.55 -1.24
N SER A 260 -5.10 16.43 -1.11
CA SER A 260 -5.27 17.87 -1.37
C SER A 260 -5.69 18.15 -2.83
N LYS A 261 -5.14 17.39 -3.78
CA LYS A 261 -5.54 17.44 -5.19
C LYS A 261 -7.01 17.02 -5.36
N VAL A 262 -7.40 15.89 -4.79
CA VAL A 262 -8.78 15.39 -4.84
C VAL A 262 -9.75 16.37 -4.17
N MET A 263 -9.36 17.00 -3.07
CA MET A 263 -10.16 18.04 -2.42
C MET A 263 -10.44 19.22 -3.35
N ALA A 264 -9.43 19.68 -4.09
CA ALA A 264 -9.57 20.81 -5.00
C ALA A 264 -10.38 20.48 -6.27
N GLU A 265 -10.26 19.25 -6.77
CA GLU A 265 -10.82 18.85 -8.07
C GLU A 265 -12.20 18.17 -7.98
N ASN A 266 -12.48 17.45 -6.89
CA ASN A 266 -13.58 16.49 -6.83
C ASN A 266 -14.51 16.65 -5.63
N ILE A 267 -14.09 17.37 -4.60
CA ILE A 267 -14.82 17.40 -3.33
C ILE A 267 -15.64 18.67 -3.22
N ASP A 268 -16.95 18.48 -3.10
CA ASP A 268 -17.91 19.55 -2.87
C ASP A 268 -17.94 19.99 -1.40
N ASP A 269 -18.68 21.06 -1.11
CA ASP A 269 -18.90 21.58 0.25
C ASP A 269 -19.57 20.59 1.22
N GLN A 270 -19.90 19.37 0.78
CA GLN A 270 -20.52 18.33 1.60
C GLN A 270 -19.49 17.48 2.35
N CYS A 271 -18.22 17.44 1.91
CA CYS A 271 -17.19 16.70 2.63
C CYS A 271 -16.79 17.40 3.93
N ARG A 272 -17.38 16.93 5.03
CA ARG A 272 -17.04 17.36 6.40
C ARG A 272 -16.17 16.34 7.13
N ALA A 273 -16.03 15.14 6.57
CA ALA A 273 -15.21 14.08 7.13
C ALA A 273 -14.51 13.31 6.01
N PHE A 274 -13.21 13.08 6.17
CA PHE A 274 -12.42 12.25 5.29
C PHE A 274 -11.94 11.00 6.01
N HIS A 275 -12.30 9.84 5.48
CA HIS A 275 -12.09 8.53 6.10
C HIS A 275 -10.83 7.88 5.52
N ILE A 276 -9.80 7.72 6.33
CA ILE A 276 -8.51 7.15 5.93
C ILE A 276 -8.48 5.69 6.36
N PHE A 277 -8.48 4.76 5.41
CA PHE A 277 -8.34 3.33 5.68
C PHE A 277 -6.88 2.91 5.51
N LEU A 278 -6.25 2.48 6.60
CA LEU A 278 -4.90 1.93 6.56
C LEU A 278 -4.98 0.50 6.01
N GLY A 279 -4.34 0.25 4.88
CA GLY A 279 -4.31 -1.04 4.18
C GLY A 279 -2.88 -1.57 4.05
N GLY A 280 -2.74 -2.82 3.64
CA GLY A 280 -1.42 -3.46 3.53
C GLY A 280 -0.81 -3.82 4.90
N ASN A 281 0.06 -4.84 4.90
CA ASN A 281 0.60 -5.39 6.16
C ASN A 281 1.55 -4.41 6.86
N ALA A 282 2.30 -3.60 6.10
CA ALA A 282 3.25 -2.65 6.68
C ALA A 282 2.56 -1.50 7.42
N SER A 283 1.27 -1.23 7.12
CA SER A 283 0.46 -0.26 7.88
C SER A 283 0.17 -0.66 9.33
N ARG A 284 0.50 -1.89 9.75
CA ARG A 284 0.41 -2.32 11.15
C ARG A 284 1.47 -1.67 12.05
N SER A 285 2.51 -1.07 11.46
CA SER A 285 3.57 -0.41 12.20
C SER A 285 3.05 0.79 12.99
N ALA A 286 3.46 0.91 14.26
CA ALA A 286 3.15 2.06 15.09
C ALA A 286 3.64 3.39 14.48
N LEU A 287 4.72 3.35 13.71
CA LEU A 287 5.28 4.52 13.02
C LEU A 287 4.32 5.09 11.97
N VAL A 288 3.58 4.22 11.26
CA VAL A 288 2.61 4.66 10.24
C VAL A 288 1.45 5.40 10.91
N LYS A 289 0.93 4.86 12.01
CA LYS A 289 -0.13 5.51 12.78
C LYS A 289 0.34 6.87 13.33
N GLN A 290 1.52 6.92 13.95
CA GLN A 290 2.10 8.18 14.43
C GLN A 290 2.26 9.22 13.32
N ALA A 291 2.78 8.82 12.16
CA ALA A 291 2.94 9.71 11.00
C ALA A 291 1.60 10.28 10.52
N PHE A 292 0.56 9.45 10.44
CA PHE A 292 -0.79 9.90 10.07
C PHE A 292 -1.42 10.84 11.10
N GLU A 293 -1.27 10.56 12.39
CA GLU A 293 -1.78 11.42 13.46
C GLU A 293 -1.10 12.80 13.43
N ASN A 294 0.23 12.83 13.31
CA ASN A 294 1.00 14.07 13.18
C ASN A 294 0.62 14.87 11.93
N ALA A 295 0.51 14.18 10.78
CA ALA A 295 0.14 14.82 9.53
C ALA A 295 -1.30 15.34 9.56
N LYS A 296 -2.25 14.60 10.16
CA LYS A 296 -3.64 15.02 10.35
C LYS A 296 -3.72 16.37 11.08
N GLU A 297 -3.01 16.52 12.19
CA GLU A 297 -3.04 17.77 12.95
C GLU A 297 -2.56 18.95 12.12
N LYS A 298 -1.48 18.76 11.34
CA LYS A 298 -0.96 19.79 10.43
C LYS A 298 -2.01 20.17 9.37
N GLN A 299 -2.63 19.18 8.73
CA GLN A 299 -3.64 19.41 7.69
C GLN A 299 -4.87 20.14 8.23
N LEU A 300 -5.33 19.82 9.44
CA LEU A 300 -6.47 20.52 10.07
C LEU A 300 -6.13 21.97 10.41
N LYS A 301 -4.92 22.24 10.90
CA LYS A 301 -4.43 23.62 11.12
C LYS A 301 -4.41 24.41 9.82
N ASP A 302 -3.86 23.83 8.75
CA ASP A 302 -3.81 24.46 7.42
C ASP A 302 -5.22 24.71 6.86
N TYR A 303 -6.15 23.77 7.05
CA TYR A 303 -7.56 23.93 6.66
C TYR A 303 -8.23 25.09 7.40
N GLN A 304 -8.06 25.14 8.72
CA GLN A 304 -8.65 26.20 9.56
C GLN A 304 -8.09 27.57 9.18
N GLN A 305 -6.79 27.68 8.90
CA GLN A 305 -6.17 28.93 8.45
C GLN A 305 -6.69 29.39 7.09
N LYS A 306 -6.94 28.46 6.16
CA LYS A 306 -7.41 28.79 4.80
C LYS A 306 -8.90 29.13 4.74
N THR A 307 -9.72 28.45 5.53
CA THR A 307 -11.19 28.53 5.42
C THR A 307 -11.85 29.32 6.55
N SER A 308 -11.11 29.60 7.63
CA SER A 308 -11.66 30.12 8.89
C SER A 308 -12.76 29.23 9.51
N LYS A 309 -12.85 27.96 9.09
CA LYS A 309 -13.82 26.98 9.57
C LYS A 309 -13.12 25.88 10.35
N ASN A 310 -13.84 25.30 11.31
CA ASN A 310 -13.41 24.15 12.09
C ASN A 310 -14.43 23.00 11.99
N ASP A 311 -14.93 22.76 10.78
CA ASP A 311 -16.02 21.81 10.51
C ASP A 311 -15.57 20.60 9.66
N PHE A 312 -14.26 20.39 9.56
CA PHE A 312 -13.65 19.29 8.84
C PHE A 312 -12.91 18.35 9.80
N LYS A 313 -13.00 17.04 9.57
CA LYS A 313 -12.27 16.03 10.35
C LYS A 313 -11.66 14.95 9.46
N PHE A 314 -10.52 14.43 9.89
CA PHE A 314 -10.00 13.16 9.40
C PHE A 314 -10.30 12.06 10.40
N ILE A 315 -10.70 10.89 9.92
CA ILE A 315 -10.95 9.70 10.73
C ILE A 315 -10.05 8.59 10.20
N ILE A 316 -9.15 8.11 11.05
CA ILE A 316 -8.21 7.04 10.70
C ILE A 316 -8.77 5.70 11.18
N TYR A 317 -8.79 4.74 10.27
CA TYR A 317 -9.23 3.38 10.51
C TYR A 317 -8.03 2.46 10.50
N GLU A 318 -7.92 1.67 11.57
CA GLU A 318 -6.83 0.73 11.79
C GLU A 318 -6.80 -0.36 10.71
N PRO A 319 -5.63 -0.98 10.46
CA PRO A 319 -5.52 -2.08 9.51
C PRO A 319 -6.44 -3.26 9.90
N LEU A 320 -7.29 -3.70 8.97
CA LEU A 320 -8.22 -4.81 9.21
C LEU A 320 -7.46 -6.06 9.70
N GLY A 321 -8.08 -6.79 10.64
CA GLY A 321 -7.51 -8.01 11.22
C GLY A 321 -6.60 -7.77 12.42
N THR A 322 -6.41 -6.52 12.84
CA THR A 322 -5.75 -6.17 14.10
C THR A 322 -6.74 -6.05 15.24
N GLU A 323 -6.29 -6.24 16.49
CA GLU A 323 -7.13 -6.03 17.67
C GLU A 323 -7.65 -4.58 17.78
N ALA A 324 -6.84 -3.61 17.33
CA ALA A 324 -7.25 -2.20 17.30
C ALA A 324 -8.41 -1.98 16.31
N SER A 325 -8.34 -2.62 15.14
CA SER A 325 -9.45 -2.61 14.16
C SER A 325 -10.70 -3.30 14.71
N ASP A 326 -10.56 -4.45 15.39
CA ASP A 326 -11.71 -5.13 16.01
C ASP A 326 -12.41 -4.25 17.05
N LYS A 327 -11.65 -3.54 17.88
CA LYS A 327 -12.19 -2.58 18.86
C LYS A 327 -12.94 -1.44 18.17
N GLN A 328 -12.35 -0.86 17.12
CA GLN A 328 -13.03 0.18 16.32
C GLN A 328 -14.32 -0.34 15.67
N ILE A 329 -14.32 -1.58 15.15
CA ILE A 329 -15.52 -2.20 14.56
C ILE A 329 -16.60 -2.36 15.62
N LEU A 330 -16.26 -2.87 16.82
CA LEU A 330 -17.19 -3.00 17.94
C LEU A 330 -17.80 -1.64 18.33
N GLU A 331 -16.98 -0.61 18.50
CA GLU A 331 -17.44 0.74 18.84
C GLU A 331 -18.36 1.35 17.78
N LEU A 332 -18.05 1.14 16.49
CA LEU A 332 -18.80 1.74 15.39
C LEU A 332 -20.07 0.96 15.02
N THR A 333 -20.07 -0.35 15.21
CA THR A 333 -21.13 -1.24 14.68
C THR A 333 -21.93 -1.96 15.75
N GLY A 334 -21.41 -2.04 16.98
CA GLY A 334 -21.94 -2.88 18.06
C GLY A 334 -21.60 -4.38 17.90
N GLU A 335 -20.86 -4.76 16.87
CA GLU A 335 -20.55 -6.16 16.55
C GLU A 335 -19.13 -6.51 17.01
N ASP A 336 -19.01 -7.49 17.92
CA ASP A 336 -17.72 -8.03 18.33
C ASP A 336 -17.22 -9.04 17.30
N VAL A 337 -16.17 -8.67 16.57
CA VAL A 337 -15.54 -9.50 15.54
C VAL A 337 -14.24 -10.16 16.01
N SER A 338 -13.84 -9.97 17.27
CA SER A 338 -12.57 -10.48 17.81
C SER A 338 -12.45 -12.00 17.68
N ASN A 339 -13.56 -12.71 17.92
CA ASN A 339 -13.66 -14.17 17.88
C ASN A 339 -14.05 -14.75 16.50
N THR A 340 -14.06 -13.91 15.45
CA THR A 340 -14.36 -14.38 14.09
C THR A 340 -13.33 -15.40 13.63
N PRO A 341 -13.73 -16.57 13.10
CA PRO A 341 -12.78 -17.55 12.57
C PRO A 341 -11.85 -16.92 11.51
N ALA A 342 -10.56 -17.28 11.54
CA ALA A 342 -9.54 -16.65 10.70
C ALA A 342 -9.89 -16.68 9.18
N TYR A 343 -10.56 -17.72 8.71
CA TYR A 343 -10.98 -17.86 7.31
C TYR A 343 -12.17 -16.96 6.92
N LEU A 344 -12.87 -16.36 7.89
CA LEU A 344 -13.96 -15.40 7.68
C LEU A 344 -13.55 -13.97 8.02
N LYS A 345 -12.43 -13.78 8.73
CA LYS A 345 -11.98 -12.47 9.21
C LYS A 345 -11.27 -11.70 8.08
N PRO A 346 -11.79 -10.52 7.68
CA PRO A 346 -11.08 -9.65 6.76
C PRO A 346 -9.79 -9.13 7.40
N THR A 347 -8.69 -9.19 6.66
CA THR A 347 -7.39 -8.62 7.02
C THR A 347 -6.92 -7.65 5.93
N CYS A 348 -5.79 -6.98 6.10
CA CYS A 348 -5.14 -6.25 4.99
C CYS A 348 -4.94 -7.07 3.71
N LYS A 349 -4.80 -8.40 3.82
CA LYS A 349 -4.64 -9.29 2.65
C LYS A 349 -5.97 -9.91 2.22
N THR A 350 -6.62 -10.66 3.10
CA THR A 350 -7.91 -11.33 2.79
C THR A 350 -9.03 -10.35 2.51
N GLY A 351 -8.94 -9.12 3.03
CA GLY A 351 -9.86 -8.02 2.73
C GLY A 351 -9.87 -7.62 1.26
N VAL A 352 -8.74 -7.72 0.55
CA VAL A 352 -8.72 -7.51 -0.91
C VAL A 352 -9.56 -8.58 -1.60
N ALA A 353 -9.41 -9.85 -1.22
CA ALA A 353 -10.19 -10.95 -1.80
C ALA A 353 -11.69 -10.84 -1.49
N PHE A 354 -12.05 -10.54 -0.24
CA PHE A 354 -13.45 -10.31 0.13
C PHE A 354 -14.04 -9.09 -0.59
N GLY A 355 -13.26 -8.03 -0.75
CA GLY A 355 -13.68 -6.81 -1.44
C GLY A 355 -13.93 -7.06 -2.92
N LEU A 356 -13.07 -7.84 -3.58
CA LEU A 356 -13.29 -8.30 -4.96
C LEU A 356 -14.61 -9.09 -5.08
N LEU A 357 -14.87 -10.00 -4.13
CA LEU A 357 -16.11 -10.78 -4.10
C LEU A 357 -17.34 -9.89 -3.85
N GLU A 358 -17.23 -8.86 -3.02
CA GLU A 358 -18.30 -7.89 -2.79
C GLU A 358 -18.53 -6.98 -4.00
N SER A 359 -17.49 -6.71 -4.80
CA SER A 359 -17.56 -5.91 -6.02
C SER A 359 -18.25 -6.58 -7.21
N ARG A 360 -18.66 -7.85 -7.08
CA ARG A 360 -19.32 -8.61 -8.14
C ARG A 360 -20.69 -8.02 -8.49
N ASP A 361 -21.09 -8.18 -9.75
CA ASP A 361 -22.42 -7.78 -10.18
C ASP A 361 -23.46 -8.65 -9.47
N LYS A 362 -24.25 -8.03 -8.60
CA LYS A 362 -25.37 -8.66 -7.88
C LYS A 362 -26.50 -7.64 -7.69
N PRO A 363 -27.76 -8.09 -7.62
CA PRO A 363 -28.87 -7.23 -7.21
C PRO A 363 -28.56 -6.56 -5.87
N ASN A 364 -28.86 -5.27 -5.73
CA ASN A 364 -28.53 -4.47 -4.55
C ASN A 364 -27.02 -4.46 -4.23
N GLY A 365 -26.18 -4.63 -5.26
CA GLY A 365 -24.73 -4.60 -5.16
C GLY A 365 -24.16 -3.17 -5.19
N ILE A 366 -22.91 -3.08 -5.63
CA ILE A 366 -22.15 -1.83 -5.71
C ILE A 366 -22.09 -1.41 -7.19
N GLU A 367 -22.70 -0.27 -7.49
CA GLU A 367 -22.49 0.42 -8.75
C GLU A 367 -21.06 0.97 -8.77
N ARG A 368 -20.27 0.51 -9.73
CA ARG A 368 -18.94 1.03 -9.99
C ARG A 368 -18.94 1.61 -11.40
N PRO A 369 -19.02 2.95 -11.55
CA PRO A 369 -18.87 3.58 -12.83
C PRO A 369 -17.59 3.08 -13.49
N SER A 370 -17.66 2.71 -14.77
CA SER A 370 -16.47 2.36 -15.52
C SER A 370 -15.50 3.54 -15.43
N ILE A 371 -14.29 3.28 -14.93
CA ILE A 371 -13.20 4.24 -14.95
C ILE A 371 -12.90 4.47 -16.45
N SER A 372 -13.46 5.53 -17.04
CA SER A 372 -13.08 5.98 -18.39
C SER A 372 -11.67 6.58 -18.40
N SER A 373 -11.09 6.78 -17.21
CA SER A 373 -9.80 7.39 -16.96
C SER A 373 -8.71 6.34 -16.71
N ASN A 374 -8.25 5.68 -17.77
CA ASN A 374 -6.80 5.60 -17.85
C ASN A 374 -6.32 7.04 -17.98
N PRO A 375 -5.21 7.45 -17.34
CA PRO A 375 -4.57 8.70 -17.74
C PRO A 375 -4.34 8.58 -19.26
N VAL A 376 -4.93 9.50 -20.02
CA VAL A 376 -4.87 9.47 -21.48
C VAL A 376 -3.41 9.61 -21.94
N PHE A 377 -2.57 10.16 -21.07
CA PHE A 377 -1.16 10.43 -21.29
C PHE A 377 -0.31 9.91 -20.12
N LYS A 378 0.92 9.47 -20.41
CA LYS A 378 1.84 8.90 -19.40
C LYS A 378 2.60 9.96 -18.60
N TYR A 379 2.70 11.17 -19.13
CA TYR A 379 3.57 12.23 -18.62
C TYR A 379 2.81 13.55 -18.60
N ASP A 380 3.12 14.40 -17.61
CA ASP A 380 2.77 15.81 -17.69
C ASP A 380 3.57 16.44 -18.84
N LEU A 381 2.93 17.31 -19.62
CA LEU A 381 3.60 18.12 -20.62
C LEU A 381 3.85 19.49 -20.00
N GLY A 382 5.08 19.98 -20.08
CA GLY A 382 5.48 21.21 -19.44
C GLY A 382 6.73 21.77 -20.06
N ILE A 383 7.11 22.94 -19.58
CA ILE A 383 8.33 23.63 -19.98
C ILE A 383 9.30 23.71 -18.81
N GLU A 384 10.59 23.66 -19.12
CA GLU A 384 11.63 23.99 -18.15
C GLU A 384 11.72 25.51 -18.03
N ILE A 385 11.66 26.03 -16.79
CA ILE A 385 11.95 27.42 -16.48
C ILE A 385 12.92 27.40 -15.30
N GLU A 386 14.11 27.99 -15.49
CA GLU A 386 15.15 28.10 -14.44
C GLU A 386 15.52 26.76 -13.78
N GLY A 387 15.67 25.69 -14.58
CA GLY A 387 16.02 24.36 -14.06
C GLY A 387 14.88 23.65 -13.33
N LYS A 388 13.66 24.19 -13.32
CA LYS A 388 12.48 23.58 -12.72
C LYS A 388 11.44 23.25 -13.79
N PHE A 389 10.90 22.04 -13.72
CA PHE A 389 9.80 21.61 -14.59
C PHE A 389 8.49 22.26 -14.16
N HIS A 390 7.84 22.97 -15.09
CA HIS A 390 6.54 23.59 -14.90
C HIS A 390 5.52 22.89 -15.81
N ALA A 391 4.65 22.07 -15.23
CA ALA A 391 3.58 21.40 -15.96
C ALA A 391 2.61 22.44 -16.55
N LYS A 392 2.40 22.38 -17.87
CA LYS A 392 1.42 23.21 -18.61
C LYS A 392 0.14 22.43 -18.90
N ILE A 393 0.28 21.13 -19.13
CA ILE A 393 -0.83 20.19 -19.30
C ILE A 393 -0.54 19.00 -18.39
N HIS A 394 -1.43 18.73 -17.44
CA HIS A 394 -1.28 17.58 -16.55
C HIS A 394 -1.76 16.31 -17.25
N ARG A 395 -1.10 15.18 -16.97
CA ARG A 395 -1.48 13.86 -17.53
C ARG A 395 -2.91 13.44 -17.19
N ASP A 396 -3.44 13.99 -16.10
CA ASP A 396 -4.78 13.73 -15.58
C ASP A 396 -5.82 14.77 -16.09
N SER A 397 -5.38 15.85 -16.76
CA SER A 397 -6.28 16.94 -17.19
C SER A 397 -6.94 16.71 -18.55
N LEU A 398 -6.56 15.66 -19.28
CA LEU A 398 -7.08 15.36 -20.62
C LEU A 398 -8.02 14.16 -20.61
N LYS A 399 -9.17 14.29 -21.27
CA LYS A 399 -10.11 13.19 -21.52
C LYS A 399 -9.80 12.48 -22.85
N PRO A 400 -10.20 11.20 -23.02
CA PRO A 400 -10.04 10.51 -24.28
C PRO A 400 -10.70 11.30 -25.42
N ASN A 401 -9.96 11.54 -26.52
CA ASN A 401 -10.35 12.34 -27.69
C ASN A 401 -10.51 13.85 -27.46
N GLU A 402 -9.99 14.38 -26.35
CA GLU A 402 -9.87 15.83 -26.12
C GLU A 402 -8.55 16.35 -26.70
N TYR A 403 -8.60 17.47 -27.42
CA TYR A 403 -7.42 18.15 -27.96
C TYR A 403 -7.18 19.44 -27.18
N GLN A 404 -6.03 19.54 -26.52
CA GLN A 404 -5.50 20.81 -26.02
C GLN A 404 -4.25 21.18 -26.80
N ILE A 405 -4.18 22.45 -27.22
CA ILE A 405 -3.00 23.00 -27.88
C ILE A 405 -1.98 23.31 -26.79
N PHE A 406 -0.81 22.66 -26.86
CA PHE A 406 0.32 23.01 -26.01
C PHE A 406 0.87 24.37 -26.45
N GLN A 407 0.60 25.41 -25.65
CA GLN A 407 1.14 26.75 -25.86
C GLN A 407 2.35 26.93 -24.95
N ASN A 408 3.51 27.22 -25.56
CA ASN A 408 4.77 27.48 -24.84
C ASN A 408 4.66 28.73 -23.97
#